data_AF-A0A3S4ZCT5-F1
#
_entry.id   AF-A0A3S4ZCT5-F1
#
_cell.length_a   1.000
_cell.length_b   1.000
_cell.length_c   1.000
_cell.angle_alpha   90.00
_cell.angle_beta   90.00
_cell.angle_gamma   90.00
#
_symmetry.space_group_name_H-M   'P 1'
#
loop_
_entity.id
_entity.type
_entity.pdbx_description
1 polymer ?
#
loop_
_entity_poly.entity_id
_entity_poly.type
_entity_poly.pdbx_seq_one_letter_code
_entity_poly.pdbx_strand_id
1 'polypeptide(L)'
;MEKFTDVLAEAIPFLCKTVIALVLAFLIGGISYCFASEPTPLEREKARVQWIAEYGQYQPNLTEPAKRETLAYTEQKQTEINRTLGEKQ
;
A
#
# COMPACT_ATOMS: atom_id res chain seq x y z
N MET A 1 35.28 -8.19 -37.00
CA MET A 1 34.80 -7.48 -35.80
C MET A 1 33.61 -6.58 -36.11
N GLU A 2 33.59 -5.84 -37.23
CA GLU A 2 32.46 -4.99 -37.68
C GLU A 2 31.07 -5.62 -37.57
N LYS A 3 30.88 -6.84 -38.10
CA LYS A 3 29.58 -7.54 -38.10
C LYS A 3 28.99 -7.77 -36.70
N PHE A 4 29.84 -7.97 -35.69
CA PHE A 4 29.38 -8.14 -34.31
C PHE A 4 28.99 -6.79 -33.70
N THR A 5 29.68 -5.72 -34.06
CA THR A 5 29.41 -4.37 -33.57
C THR A 5 28.09 -3.82 -34.13
N ASP A 6 27.76 -4.11 -35.40
CA ASP A 6 26.47 -3.72 -36.00
C ASP A 6 25.28 -4.44 -35.36
N VAL A 7 25.40 -5.75 -35.13
CA VAL A 7 24.36 -6.54 -34.47
C VAL A 7 24.12 -6.06 -33.04
N LEU A 8 25.18 -5.68 -32.32
CA LEU A 8 25.06 -5.07 -31.00
C LEU A 8 24.44 -3.67 -31.09
N ALA A 9 24.87 -2.84 -32.03
CA ALA A 9 24.33 -1.48 -32.21
C ALA A 9 22.82 -1.48 -32.51
N GLU A 10 22.31 -2.51 -33.19
CA GLU A 10 20.89 -2.68 -33.46
C GLU A 10 20.11 -3.30 -32.28
N ALA A 11 20.72 -4.23 -31.53
CA ALA A 11 20.09 -4.88 -30.37
C ALA A 11 20.08 -4.03 -29.09
N ILE A 12 21.09 -3.17 -28.89
CA ILE A 12 21.21 -2.28 -27.72
C ILE A 12 19.98 -1.37 -27.50
N PRO A 13 19.45 -0.63 -28.50
CA PRO A 13 18.28 0.21 -28.28
C PRO A 13 17.02 -0.58 -27.91
N PHE A 14 16.87 -1.81 -28.45
CA PHE A 14 15.78 -2.70 -28.08
C PHE A 14 15.90 -3.17 -26.62
N LEU A 15 17.10 -3.56 -26.20
CA LEU A 15 17.41 -3.94 -24.82
C LEU A 15 17.24 -2.78 -23.83
N CYS A 16 17.68 -1.56 -24.19
CA CYS A 16 17.46 -0.38 -23.36
C CYS A 16 15.97 -0.06 -23.19
N LYS A 17 15.18 -0.10 -24.27
CA LYS A 17 13.73 0.15 -24.21
C LYS A 17 13.01 -0.87 -23.36
N THR A 18 13.37 -2.15 -23.47
CA THR A 18 12.77 -3.23 -22.66
C THR A 18 13.12 -3.12 -21.19
N VAL A 19 14.36 -2.80 -20.84
CA VAL A 19 14.76 -2.55 -19.44
C VAL A 19 14.02 -1.34 -18.86
N ILE A 20 13.93 -0.24 -19.61
CA ILE A 20 13.19 0.95 -19.17
C ILE A 20 11.70 0.64 -18.97
N ALA A 21 11.07 -0.08 -19.90
CA ALA A 21 9.68 -0.48 -19.78
C ALA A 21 9.45 -1.39 -18.55
N LEU A 22 10.36 -2.31 -18.28
CA LEU A 22 10.30 -3.19 -17.10
C LEU A 22 10.39 -2.37 -15.80
N VAL A 23 11.35 -1.45 -15.71
CA VAL A 23 11.51 -0.57 -14.54
C VAL A 23 10.25 0.27 -14.31
N LEU A 24 9.68 0.85 -15.37
CA LEU A 24 8.44 1.62 -15.26
C LEU A 24 7.26 0.74 -14.82
N ALA A 25 7.14 -0.47 -15.35
CA ALA A 25 6.10 -1.42 -14.95
C ALA A 25 6.23 -1.82 -13.46
N PHE A 26 7.46 -2.03 -12.97
CA PHE A 26 7.69 -2.33 -11.55
C PHE A 26 7.43 -1.13 -10.64
N LEU A 27 7.77 0.10 -11.06
CA LEU A 27 7.47 1.29 -10.27
C LEU A 27 5.95 1.50 -10.16
N ILE A 28 5.23 1.41 -11.28
CA ILE A 28 3.78 1.61 -11.30
C ILE A 28 3.06 0.46 -10.58
N GLY A 29 3.45 -0.79 -10.85
CA GLY A 29 2.87 -1.98 -10.22
C GLY A 29 3.20 -2.11 -8.73
N GLY A 30 4.43 -1.76 -8.33
CA GLY A 30 4.87 -1.79 -6.93
C GLY A 30 4.12 -0.78 -6.06
N ILE A 31 3.90 0.44 -6.57
CA ILE A 31 3.08 1.44 -5.87
C ILE A 31 1.65 0.92 -5.68
N SER A 32 1.07 0.24 -6.68
CA SER A 32 -0.29 -0.32 -6.58
C SER A 32 -0.42 -1.39 -5.48
N TYR A 33 0.61 -2.23 -5.29
CA TYR A 33 0.61 -3.28 -4.25
C TYR A 33 0.69 -2.71 -2.82
N CYS A 34 1.43 -1.61 -2.62
CA CYS A 34 1.55 -0.93 -1.33
C CYS A 34 0.24 -0.33 -0.82
N PHE A 35 -0.67 0.09 -1.71
CA PHE A 35 -1.95 0.72 -1.31
C PHE A 35 -3.12 -0.25 -1.24
N ALA A 36 -3.04 -1.40 -1.90
CA ALA A 36 -4.13 -2.38 -1.94
C ALA A 36 -4.12 -3.38 -0.76
N SER A 37 -3.00 -3.48 -0.04
CA SER A 37 -2.85 -4.48 1.01
C SER A 37 -3.34 -3.93 2.35
N GLU A 38 -4.42 -4.51 2.88
CA GLU A 38 -4.81 -4.23 4.26
C GLU A 38 -3.68 -4.65 5.20
N PRO A 39 -3.27 -3.77 6.14
CA PRO A 39 -2.17 -4.08 7.05
C PRO A 39 -2.54 -5.29 7.90
N THR A 40 -1.62 -6.24 7.99
CA THR A 40 -1.82 -7.41 8.84
C THR A 40 -2.01 -6.98 10.30
N PRO A 41 -2.72 -7.75 11.14
CA PRO A 41 -2.97 -7.39 12.54
C PRO A 41 -1.68 -7.06 13.32
N LEU A 42 -0.59 -7.75 13.00
CA LEU A 42 0.72 -7.53 13.60
C LEU A 42 1.36 -6.18 13.20
N GLU A 43 1.24 -5.79 11.94
CA GLU A 43 1.76 -4.51 11.44
C GLU A 43 0.98 -3.33 12.01
N ARG A 44 -0.34 -3.49 12.15
CA ARG A 44 -1.19 -2.48 12.78
C ARG A 44 -0.82 -2.26 14.25
N GLU A 45 -0.52 -3.32 15.00
CA GLU A 45 -0.09 -3.19 16.39
C GLU A 45 1.30 -2.55 16.52
N LYS A 46 2.26 -2.91 15.64
CA LYS A 46 3.57 -2.23 15.59
C LYS A 46 3.43 -0.74 15.29
N ALA A 47 2.62 -0.38 14.30
CA ALA A 47 2.35 1.01 13.95
C ALA A 47 1.69 1.77 15.12
N ARG A 48 0.76 1.12 15.84
CA ARG A 48 0.15 1.70 17.04
C ARG A 48 1.17 1.95 18.15
N VAL A 49 2.05 0.99 18.43
CA VAL A 49 3.11 1.15 19.45
C VAL A 49 4.06 2.28 19.07
N GLN A 50 4.49 2.34 17.80
CA GLN A 50 5.37 3.40 17.31
C GLN A 50 4.70 4.77 17.38
N TRP A 51 3.43 4.87 16.97
CA TRP A 51 2.65 6.10 17.09
C TRP A 51 2.55 6.58 18.53
N ILE A 52 2.27 5.67 19.47
CA ILE A 52 2.19 5.99 20.90
C ILE A 52 3.55 6.49 21.43
N ALA A 53 4.66 5.91 20.96
CA ALA A 53 5.99 6.33 21.36
C ALA A 53 6.34 7.73 20.83
N GLU A 54 5.93 8.07 19.61
CA GLU A 54 6.24 9.35 18.96
C GLU A 54 5.28 10.49 19.34
N TYR A 55 3.98 10.21 19.42
CA TYR A 55 2.92 11.22 19.56
C TYR A 55 2.14 11.10 20.87
N GLY A 56 2.46 10.10 21.70
CA GLY A 56 1.71 9.79 22.92
C GLY A 56 0.45 8.98 22.65
N GLN A 57 -0.21 8.56 23.73
CA GLN A 57 -1.48 7.83 23.60
C GLN A 57 -2.58 8.76 23.13
N TYR A 58 -3.24 8.37 22.03
CA TYR A 58 -4.46 9.02 21.59
C TYR A 58 -5.60 8.71 22.58
N GLN A 59 -6.22 9.75 23.13
CA GLN A 59 -7.30 9.67 24.14
C GLN A 59 -6.96 8.80 25.37
N PRO A 60 -5.99 9.21 26.19
CA PRO A 60 -5.51 8.42 27.33
C PRO A 60 -6.57 8.19 28.43
N ASN A 61 -7.63 9.00 28.46
CA ASN A 61 -8.72 8.91 29.45
C ASN A 61 -9.94 8.13 28.94
N LEU A 62 -9.82 7.36 27.86
CA LEU A 62 -10.93 6.58 27.34
C LEU A 62 -11.24 5.41 28.28
N THR A 63 -12.40 5.44 28.92
CA THR A 63 -12.87 4.32 29.74
C THR A 63 -13.15 3.10 28.86
N GLU A 64 -12.93 1.88 29.38
CA GLU A 64 -13.23 0.64 28.66
C GLU A 64 -14.62 0.58 27.99
N PRO A 65 -15.73 1.07 28.59
CA PRO A 65 -17.00 1.18 27.88
C PRO A 65 -16.94 2.14 26.68
N ALA A 66 -16.35 3.33 26.81
CA ALA A 66 -16.23 4.28 25.70
C ALA A 66 -15.37 3.73 24.54
N LYS A 67 -14.35 2.93 24.86
CA LYS A 67 -13.55 2.23 23.85
C LYS A 67 -14.38 1.21 23.06
N ARG A 68 -15.22 0.43 23.74
CA ARG A 68 -16.12 -0.54 23.08
C ARG A 68 -17.16 0.16 22.20
N GLU A 69 -17.73 1.27 22.66
CA GLU A 69 -18.66 2.07 21.86
C GLU A 69 -17.98 2.63 20.60
N THR A 70 -16.75 3.13 20.73
CA THR A 70 -15.98 3.66 19.58
C THR A 70 -15.67 2.58 18.55
N LEU A 71 -15.32 1.36 19.00
CA LEU A 71 -15.10 0.22 18.11
C LEU A 71 -16.40 -0.18 17.39
N ALA A 72 -17.51 -0.34 18.12
CA ALA A 72 -18.80 -0.68 17.54
C ALA A 72 -19.29 0.36 16.52
N TYR A 73 -19.10 1.65 16.83
CA TYR A 73 -19.41 2.73 15.89
C TYR A 73 -18.55 2.66 14.62
N THR A 74 -17.25 2.39 14.78
CA THR A 74 -16.31 2.27 13.64
C THR A 74 -16.67 1.07 12.76
N GLU A 75 -17.01 -0.08 13.35
CA GLU A 75 -17.46 -1.26 12.63
C GLU A 75 -18.76 -0.97 11.86
N GLN A 76 -19.75 -0.34 12.49
CA GLN A 76 -20.99 0.04 11.83
C GLN A 76 -20.74 0.97 10.63
N LYS A 77 -19.84 1.95 10.77
CA LYS A 77 -19.45 2.85 9.69
C LYS A 77 -18.71 2.13 8.57
N GLN A 78 -17.84 1.18 8.91
CA GLN A 78 -17.14 0.38 7.91
C GLN A 78 -18.13 -0.49 7.12
N THR A 79 -19.13 -1.09 7.77
CA THR A 79 -20.20 -1.82 7.08
C THR A 79 -20.99 -0.91 6.13
N GLU A 80 -21.31 0.31 6.55
CA GLU A 80 -22.02 1.28 5.69
C GLU A 80 -21.18 1.74 4.50
N ILE A 81 -19.87 1.97 4.69
CA ILE A 81 -18.94 2.26 3.58
C ILE A 81 -18.89 1.06 2.63
N ASN A 82 -18.74 -0.16 3.13
CA ASN A 82 -18.69 -1.36 2.29
C ASN A 82 -20.00 -1.56 1.53
N ARG A 83 -21.15 -1.29 2.14
CA ARG A 83 -22.46 -1.31 1.49
C ARG A 83 -22.54 -0.29 0.36
N THR A 84 -22.22 0.97 0.65
CA THR A 84 -22.30 2.06 -0.34
C THR A 84 -21.27 1.95 -1.46
N LEU A 85 -20.09 1.38 -1.18
CA LEU A 85 -19.06 1.12 -2.19
C LEU A 85 -19.39 -0.11 -3.03
N GLY A 86 -19.98 -1.15 -2.43
CA GLY A 86 -20.45 -2.36 -3.11
C GLY A 86 -21.69 -2.13 -3.98
N GLU A 87 -22.56 -1.18 -3.60
CA GLU A 87 -23.69 -0.73 -4.42
C GLU A 87 -23.25 0.16 -5.61
N LYS A 88 -22.01 0.68 -5.59
CA LYS A 88 -21.45 1.54 -6.64
C LYS A 88 -20.61 0.79 -7.69
N GLN A 89 -20.44 -0.53 -7.57
CA GLN A 89 -19.83 -1.39 -8.59
C GLN A 89 -20.89 -1.91 -9.56
#